data_AF-A0A932G1S1-F1
#
_entry.id   AF-A0A932G1S1-F1
#
_cell.length_a   1.000
_cell.length_b   1.000
_cell.length_c   1.000
_cell.angle_alpha   90.00
_cell.angle_beta   90.00
_cell.angle_gamma   90.00
#
_symmetry.space_group_name_H-M   'P 1'
#
loop_
_entity.id
_entity.type
_entity.pdbx_description
1 polymer ?
#
loop_
_entity_poly.entity_id
_entity_poly.type
_entity_poly.pdbx_seq_one_letter_code
_entity_poly.pdbx_strand_id
1 'polypeptide(L)'
;MPDEPITLREPARTPFERGVPLGSREELVRAYAAWHVQDYVIFRCFLSPQAKNHQLLQMMRQWKAEGMVMHLNRGCEGTAFGQMENRRALLQAGYPVVTYEGNMSDRRELDEAQPLDRLEAFLQSLGLKKLD
;
A
#
# COMPACT_ATOMS: atom_id res chain seq x y z
N MET A 1 9.38 6.46 -12.54
CA MET A 1 8.85 6.14 -13.87
C MET A 1 7.34 6.32 -13.84
N PRO A 2 6.85 7.53 -14.13
CA PRO A 2 5.41 7.84 -14.13
C PRO A 2 4.66 7.34 -15.39
N ASP A 3 5.35 6.80 -16.39
CA ASP A 3 4.77 6.54 -17.73
C ASP A 3 4.55 5.06 -18.07
N GLU A 4 4.88 4.12 -17.17
CA GLU A 4 4.61 2.71 -17.44
C GLU A 4 3.12 2.42 -17.12
N PRO A 5 2.35 1.85 -18.06
CA PRO A 5 0.95 1.55 -17.82
C PRO A 5 0.82 0.64 -16.59
N ILE A 6 -0.06 1.00 -15.66
CA ILE A 6 -0.38 0.14 -14.52
C ILE A 6 -1.11 -1.10 -15.06
N THR A 7 -0.33 -2.11 -15.43
CA THR A 7 -0.81 -3.43 -15.81
C THR A 7 -1.31 -4.13 -14.57
N LEU A 8 -2.51 -4.71 -14.62
CA LEU A 8 -3.00 -5.58 -13.55
C LEU A 8 -2.01 -6.74 -13.38
N ARG A 9 -1.40 -6.85 -12.21
CA ARG A 9 -0.42 -7.90 -11.93
C ARG A 9 -1.20 -9.09 -11.39
N GLU A 10 -1.06 -10.20 -12.11
CA GLU A 10 -1.53 -11.50 -11.63
C GLU A 10 -0.86 -11.85 -10.29
N PRO A 11 -1.53 -12.65 -9.43
CA PRO A 11 -0.91 -13.18 -8.23
C PRO A 11 0.46 -13.79 -8.53
N ALA A 12 1.44 -13.48 -7.67
CA ALA A 12 2.79 -13.99 -7.88
C ALA A 12 2.80 -15.52 -7.76
N ARG A 13 3.23 -16.19 -8.84
CA ARG A 13 3.41 -17.66 -8.83
C ARG A 13 4.39 -18.08 -7.74
N THR A 14 4.10 -19.15 -7.04
CA THR A 14 4.98 -19.80 -6.06
C THR A 14 6.24 -20.37 -6.73
N PRO A 15 7.31 -20.66 -5.97
CA PRO A 15 8.47 -21.37 -6.51
C PRO A 15 8.13 -22.70 -7.20
N PHE A 16 7.11 -23.43 -6.69
CA PHE A 16 6.64 -24.69 -7.29
C PHE A 16 6.03 -24.46 -8.69
N GLU A 17 5.15 -23.47 -8.84
CA GLU A 17 4.51 -23.13 -10.12
C GLU A 17 5.50 -22.57 -11.15
N ARG A 18 6.67 -22.10 -10.71
CA ARG A 18 7.77 -21.66 -11.58
C ARG A 18 8.67 -22.80 -12.03
N GLY A 19 8.44 -24.03 -11.55
CA GLY A 19 9.28 -25.18 -11.87
C GLY A 19 10.69 -25.07 -11.29
N VAL A 20 10.88 -24.32 -10.19
CA VAL A 20 12.19 -24.26 -9.54
C VAL A 20 12.54 -25.68 -9.06
N PRO A 21 13.74 -26.21 -9.36
CA PRO A 21 14.17 -27.49 -8.83
C PRO A 21 14.42 -27.35 -7.31
N LEU A 22 13.68 -28.14 -6.53
CA LEU A 22 13.66 -28.09 -5.07
C LEU A 22 14.17 -29.42 -4.48
N GLY A 23 15.28 -29.93 -5.03
CA GLY A 23 15.82 -31.25 -4.71
C GLY A 23 16.60 -31.31 -3.40
N SER A 24 17.03 -30.15 -2.89
CA SER A 24 17.75 -30.01 -1.62
C SER A 24 17.14 -28.94 -0.72
N ARG A 25 17.44 -29.03 0.58
CA ARG A 25 17.05 -28.01 1.57
C ARG A 25 17.62 -26.64 1.20
N GLU A 26 18.85 -26.59 0.71
CA GLU A 26 19.55 -25.37 0.33
C GLU A 26 18.86 -24.69 -0.86
N GLU A 27 18.47 -25.45 -1.88
CA GLU A 27 17.69 -24.94 -3.01
C GLU A 27 16.31 -24.42 -2.56
N LEU A 28 15.62 -25.17 -1.70
CA LEU A 28 14.34 -24.77 -1.11
C LEU A 28 14.43 -23.45 -0.37
N VAL A 29 15.39 -23.31 0.54
CA VAL A 29 15.57 -22.10 1.35
C VAL A 29 15.93 -20.91 0.46
N ARG A 30 16.79 -21.09 -0.55
CA ARG A 30 17.15 -20.02 -1.49
C ARG A 30 15.96 -19.59 -2.34
N ALA A 31 15.21 -20.54 -2.89
CA ALA A 31 14.03 -20.26 -3.69
C ALA A 31 12.95 -19.52 -2.88
N TYR A 32 12.73 -19.98 -1.65
CA TYR A 32 11.79 -19.35 -0.71
C TYR A 32 12.22 -17.92 -0.35
N ALA A 33 13.49 -17.71 -0.01
CA ALA A 33 14.02 -16.40 0.35
C ALA A 33 13.97 -15.42 -0.85
N ALA A 34 14.36 -15.87 -2.05
CA ALA A 34 14.28 -15.08 -3.26
C ALA A 34 12.83 -14.66 -3.55
N TRP A 35 11.88 -15.61 -3.48
CA TRP A 35 10.46 -15.32 -3.66
C TRP A 35 9.93 -14.33 -2.62
N HIS A 36 10.35 -14.46 -1.35
CA HIS A 36 9.96 -13.52 -0.30
C HIS A 36 10.40 -12.08 -0.62
N VAL A 37 11.65 -11.89 -1.00
CA VAL A 37 12.16 -10.55 -1.28
C VAL A 37 11.56 -9.97 -2.57
N GLN A 38 11.37 -10.80 -3.59
CA GLN A 38 10.98 -10.35 -4.93
C GLN A 38 9.48 -10.18 -5.10
N ASP A 39 8.68 -11.05 -4.48
CA ASP A 39 7.28 -11.24 -4.82
C ASP A 39 6.33 -11.11 -3.64
N TYR A 40 6.79 -11.32 -2.41
CA TYR A 40 5.94 -11.12 -1.25
C TYR A 40 5.55 -9.65 -1.13
N VAL A 41 4.23 -9.42 -1.15
CA VAL A 41 3.63 -8.09 -1.28
C VAL A 41 4.13 -7.13 -0.20
N ILE A 42 4.25 -7.61 1.04
CA ILE A 42 4.66 -6.82 2.20
C ILE A 42 6.12 -6.36 2.06
N PHE A 43 7.04 -7.24 1.68
CA PHE A 43 8.44 -6.84 1.53
C PHE A 43 8.64 -5.88 0.37
N ARG A 44 7.94 -6.06 -0.75
CA ARG A 44 7.96 -5.08 -1.84
C ARG A 44 7.46 -3.71 -1.39
N CYS A 45 6.38 -3.66 -0.61
CA CYS A 45 5.86 -2.42 -0.03
C CYS A 45 6.90 -1.71 0.84
N PHE A 46 7.68 -2.46 1.62
CA PHE A 46 8.64 -1.88 2.56
C PHE A 46 9.94 -1.45 1.90
N LEU A 47 10.35 -2.13 0.83
CA LEU A 47 11.66 -1.92 0.20
C LEU A 47 11.64 -0.88 -0.93
N SER A 48 10.49 -0.62 -1.57
CA SER A 48 10.40 0.33 -2.68
C SER A 48 9.11 1.15 -2.65
N PRO A 49 9.19 2.48 -2.51
CA PRO A 49 8.03 3.36 -2.66
C PRO A 49 7.39 3.22 -4.04
N GLN A 50 8.18 2.99 -5.10
CA GLN A 50 7.68 2.83 -6.46
C GLN A 50 6.92 1.51 -6.63
N ALA A 51 7.39 0.42 -6.03
CA ALA A 51 6.64 -0.84 -6.01
C ALA A 51 5.30 -0.67 -5.27
N LYS A 52 5.32 0.05 -4.14
CA LYS A 52 4.11 0.40 -3.38
C LYS A 52 3.16 1.30 -4.18
N ASN A 53 3.66 2.28 -4.95
CA ASN A 53 2.84 3.11 -5.86
C ASN A 53 2.04 2.23 -6.83
N HIS A 54 2.73 1.31 -7.50
CA HIS A 54 2.10 0.43 -8.48
C HIS A 54 0.99 -0.39 -7.83
N GLN A 55 1.24 -0.97 -6.65
CA GLN A 55 0.24 -1.74 -5.90
C GLN A 55 -0.97 -0.90 -5.49
N LEU A 56 -0.75 0.30 -4.93
CA LEU A 56 -1.84 1.18 -4.52
C LEU A 56 -2.69 1.59 -5.73
N LEU A 57 -2.07 1.98 -6.84
CA LEU A 57 -2.79 2.36 -8.06
C LEU A 57 -3.55 1.19 -8.69
N GLN A 58 -3.01 -0.03 -8.61
CA GLN A 58 -3.73 -1.24 -8.99
C GLN A 58 -4.97 -1.46 -8.12
N MET A 59 -4.83 -1.35 -6.79
CA MET A 59 -5.95 -1.51 -5.85
C MET A 59 -7.03 -0.45 -6.11
N MET A 60 -6.65 0.82 -6.30
CA MET A 60 -7.60 1.89 -6.62
C MET A 60 -8.43 1.54 -7.87
N ARG A 61 -7.79 1.03 -8.93
CA ARG A 61 -8.46 0.62 -10.18
C ARG A 61 -9.33 -0.63 -9.99
N GLN A 62 -8.79 -1.68 -9.39
CA GLN A 62 -9.47 -2.98 -9.24
C GLN A 62 -10.72 -2.85 -8.37
N TRP A 63 -10.62 -2.08 -7.28
CA TRP A 63 -11.71 -1.90 -6.32
C TRP A 63 -12.63 -0.74 -6.70
N LYS A 64 -12.35 -0.05 -7.82
CA LYS A 64 -13.08 1.15 -8.26
C LYS A 64 -13.16 2.19 -7.13
N ALA A 65 -12.08 2.34 -6.37
CA ALA A 65 -12.03 3.27 -5.26
C ALA A 65 -11.96 4.72 -5.78
N GLU A 66 -12.72 5.60 -5.15
CA GLU A 66 -12.84 7.02 -5.54
C GLU A 66 -11.91 7.93 -4.73
N GLY A 67 -11.27 7.41 -3.69
CA GLY A 67 -10.32 8.14 -2.85
C GLY A 67 -9.55 7.22 -1.91
N MET A 68 -8.44 7.72 -1.36
CA MET A 68 -7.59 6.99 -0.43
C MET A 68 -7.50 7.71 0.93
N VAL A 69 -7.70 6.96 2.01
CA VAL A 69 -7.35 7.36 3.36
C VAL A 69 -6.04 6.69 3.74
N MET A 70 -5.00 7.50 4.02
CA MET A 70 -3.67 7.01 4.36
C MET A 70 -3.37 7.22 5.84
N HIS A 71 -3.18 6.10 6.56
CA HIS A 71 -2.68 6.12 7.93
C HIS A 71 -1.16 6.23 7.94
N LEU A 72 -0.65 7.36 8.41
CA LEU A 72 0.76 7.58 8.68
C LEU A 72 1.09 7.01 10.06
N ASN A 73 1.32 5.70 10.10
CA ASN A 73 1.57 4.97 11.35
C ASN A 73 2.98 5.27 11.91
N ARG A 74 3.03 5.93 13.06
CA ARG A 74 4.29 6.27 13.76
C ARG A 74 5.04 5.04 14.27
N GLY A 75 4.32 3.95 14.59
CA GLY A 75 4.90 2.72 15.13
C GLY A 75 5.31 1.68 14.09
N CYS A 76 5.24 2.00 12.80
CA CYS A 76 5.61 1.04 11.75
C CYS A 76 6.41 1.73 10.63
N GLU A 77 7.69 1.93 10.88
CA GLU A 77 8.62 2.67 10.03
C GLU A 77 8.70 2.08 8.61
N GLY A 78 8.64 0.75 8.47
CA GLY A 78 8.61 0.09 7.17
C GLY A 78 7.36 0.42 6.34
N THR A 79 6.21 0.60 7.00
CA THR A 79 5.00 1.07 6.30
C THR A 79 5.06 2.57 6.02
N ALA A 80 5.56 3.37 6.97
CA ALA A 80 5.68 4.82 6.86
C ALA A 80 6.69 5.25 5.78
N PHE A 81 7.71 4.43 5.54
CA PHE A 81 8.70 4.64 4.50
C PHE A 81 8.03 4.77 3.13
N GLY A 82 8.30 5.90 2.47
CA GLY A 82 7.79 6.22 1.14
C GLY A 82 6.32 6.66 1.07
N GLN A 83 5.57 6.72 2.18
CA GLN A 83 4.13 7.05 2.16
C GLN A 83 3.83 8.39 1.49
N MET A 84 4.65 9.42 1.70
CA MET A 84 4.44 10.72 1.05
C MET A 84 4.71 10.69 -0.46
N GLU A 85 5.63 9.84 -0.90
CA GLU A 85 5.84 9.55 -2.33
C GLU A 85 4.65 8.77 -2.91
N ASN A 86 4.06 7.86 -2.13
CA ASN A 86 2.84 7.15 -2.51
C ASN A 86 1.64 8.07 -2.64
N ARG A 87 1.47 8.98 -1.68
CA ARG A 87 0.46 10.05 -1.74
C ARG A 87 0.62 10.87 -3.00
N ARG A 88 1.86 11.26 -3.34
CA ARG A 88 2.16 12.03 -4.56
C ARG A 88 1.74 11.25 -5.81
N ALA A 89 2.05 9.96 -5.90
CA ALA A 89 1.67 9.13 -7.04
C ALA A 89 0.14 8.98 -7.20
N LEU A 90 -0.60 8.80 -6.10
CA LEU A 90 -2.06 8.74 -6.10
C LEU A 90 -2.69 10.05 -6.60
N LEU A 91 -2.21 11.19 -6.09
CA LEU A 91 -2.67 12.51 -6.53
C LEU A 91 -2.37 12.77 -8.00
N GLN A 92 -1.18 12.38 -8.48
CA GLN A 92 -0.81 12.48 -9.89
C GLN A 92 -1.68 11.60 -10.80
N ALA A 93 -2.17 10.47 -10.29
CA ALA A 93 -3.11 9.61 -10.99
C ALA A 93 -4.58 10.08 -10.90
N GLY A 94 -4.84 11.24 -10.26
CA GLY A 94 -6.17 11.81 -10.12
C GLY A 94 -7.00 11.26 -8.96
N TYR A 95 -6.40 10.47 -8.06
CA TYR A 95 -7.11 9.99 -6.88
C TYR A 95 -6.96 10.99 -5.72
N PRO A 96 -8.07 11.50 -5.15
CA PRO A 96 -8.02 12.33 -3.96
C PRO A 96 -7.54 11.52 -2.75
N VAL A 97 -6.72 12.15 -1.89
CA VAL A 97 -6.07 11.49 -0.76
C VAL A 97 -6.11 12.36 0.49
N VAL A 98 -6.55 11.76 1.60
CA VAL A 98 -6.43 12.33 2.95
C VAL A 98 -5.44 11.49 3.78
N THR A 99 -4.66 12.17 4.62
CA THR A 99 -3.71 11.54 5.55
C THR A 99 -4.08 11.86 6.98
N TYR A 100 -3.88 10.90 7.87
CA TYR A 100 -3.89 11.13 9.31
C TYR A 100 -2.72 10.40 9.98
N GLU A 101 -2.23 10.95 11.08
CA GLU A 101 -1.15 10.36 11.86
C GLU A 101 -1.71 9.66 13.09
N GLY A 102 -1.05 8.58 13.50
CA GLY A 102 -1.42 7.84 14.70
C GLY A 102 -0.47 6.67 14.95
N ASN A 103 -0.67 5.96 16.05
CA ASN A 103 0.05 4.73 16.35
C ASN A 103 -0.93 3.60 16.63
N MET A 104 -0.70 2.46 15.99
CA MET A 104 -1.55 1.27 16.18
C MET A 104 -1.49 0.70 17.60
N SER A 105 -0.43 0.99 18.35
CA SER A 105 -0.15 0.43 19.68
C SER A 105 -0.18 1.49 20.79
N ASP A 106 -0.31 2.76 20.47
CA ASP A 106 -0.31 3.85 21.46
C ASP A 106 -1.39 4.91 21.16
N ARG A 107 -2.48 4.87 21.93
CA ARG A 107 -3.59 5.82 21.80
C ARG A 107 -3.18 7.27 22.09
N ARG A 108 -2.12 7.49 22.87
CA ARG A 108 -1.64 8.85 23.16
C ARG A 108 -1.09 9.56 21.92
N GLU A 109 -0.75 8.79 20.89
CA GLU A 109 -0.25 9.31 19.63
C GLU A 109 -1.36 9.57 18.60
N LEU A 110 -2.64 9.46 18.99
CA LEU A 110 -3.80 9.79 18.16
C LEU A 110 -4.66 10.84 18.88
N ASP A 111 -4.70 12.05 18.33
CA ASP A 111 -5.73 13.03 18.68
C ASP A 111 -6.95 12.73 17.81
N GLU A 112 -7.98 12.07 18.34
CA GLU A 112 -9.11 11.56 17.54
C GLU A 112 -9.93 12.65 16.85
N ALA A 113 -10.04 13.84 17.46
CA ALA A 113 -10.88 14.91 16.92
C ALA A 113 -10.38 15.38 15.54
N GLN A 114 -9.06 15.56 15.40
CA GLN A 114 -8.46 16.09 14.17
C GLN A 114 -8.63 15.17 12.94
N PRO A 115 -8.31 13.85 12.99
CA PRO A 115 -8.57 12.91 11.90
C PRO A 115 -10.06 12.79 11.58
N LEU A 116 -10.95 12.80 12.58
CA LEU A 116 -12.39 12.73 12.34
C LEU A 116 -12.88 13.92 11.51
N ASP A 117 -12.50 15.15 11.89
CA ASP A 117 -12.85 16.36 11.15
C ASP A 117 -12.28 16.33 9.71
N ARG A 118 -11.03 15.88 9.55
CA ARG A 118 -10.38 15.74 8.23
C ARG A 118 -11.06 14.68 7.37
N LEU A 119 -11.45 13.56 7.96
CA LEU A 119 -12.15 12.48 7.27
C LEU A 119 -13.55 12.93 6.86
N GLU A 120 -14.27 13.65 7.71
CA GLU A 120 -15.58 14.19 7.38
C GLU A 120 -15.49 15.18 6.20
N ALA A 121 -14.57 16.14 6.24
CA ALA A 121 -14.33 17.06 5.14
C ALA A 121 -13.92 16.33 3.84
N PHE A 122 -13.10 15.28 3.96
CA PHE A 122 -12.70 14.46 2.82
C PHE A 122 -13.88 13.71 2.20
N LEU A 123 -14.69 13.03 3.00
CA LEU A 123 -15.88 12.32 2.51
C LEU A 123 -16.89 13.28 1.88
N GLN A 124 -17.10 14.46 2.46
CA GLN A 124 -17.92 15.52 1.85
C GLN A 124 -17.36 15.98 0.50
N SER A 125 -16.04 16.09 0.36
CA SER A 125 -15.42 16.42 -0.94
C SER A 125 -15.63 15.35 -2.01
N LEU A 126 -15.91 14.10 -1.61
CA LEU A 126 -16.30 13.00 -2.51
C LEU A 126 -17.82 12.97 -2.77
N GLY A 127 -18.58 13.94 -2.27
CA GLY A 127 -20.03 14.01 -2.42
C GLY A 127 -20.82 13.12 -1.45
N LEU A 128 -20.15 12.52 -0.46
CA LEU A 128 -20.81 11.72 0.57
C LEU A 128 -21.41 12.61 1.64
N LYS A 129 -22.55 12.20 2.18
CA LYS A 129 -23.23 12.89 3.28
C LYS A 129 -23.36 11.96 4.48
N LYS A 130 -23.36 12.54 5.66
CA LYS A 130 -23.65 11.81 6.89
C LYS A 130 -25.08 11.26 6.80
N LEU A 131 -25.25 10.01 7.20
CA LEU A 131 -26.58 9.41 7.34
C LEU A 131 -27.22 9.96 8.62
N ASP A 132 -28.50 10.28 8.54
CA ASP A 132 -29.32 10.71 9.68
C ASP A 132 -29.56 9.57 10.69
#